data_AF-A0AA47M5X8-F1
#
_entry.id   AF-A0AA47M5X8-F1
#
_cell.length_a   1.000
_cell.length_b   1.000
_cell.length_c   1.000
_cell.angle_alpha   90.00
_cell.angle_beta   90.00
_cell.angle_gamma   90.00
#
_symmetry.space_group_name_H-M   'P 1'
#
loop_
_entity.id
_entity.type
_entity.pdbx_description
1 polymer ?
#
loop_
_entity_poly.entity_id
_entity_poly.type
_entity_poly.pdbx_seq_one_letter_code
_entity_poly.pdbx_strand_id
1 'polypeptide(L)'
;MLKKTIHLSHVITFVKRALKPSFREANLEHPDVKLLLREWKRLRRWNDRGNLVYQLVLPEQFRERALQGVHDNVGHLGFERALNLAHARFY
;
A
#
# COMPACT_ATOMS: atom_id res chain seq x y z
N MET A 1 0.59 -13.88 -11.81
CA MET A 1 0.16 -12.47 -11.74
C MET A 1 -1.06 -12.24 -10.84
N LEU A 2 -2.11 -13.08 -10.88
CA LEU A 2 -3.31 -12.96 -10.02
C LEU A 2 -3.10 -13.24 -8.51
N LYS A 3 -2.05 -14.01 -8.14
CA LYS A 3 -1.82 -14.45 -6.74
C LYS A 3 -1.54 -13.29 -5.76
N LYS A 4 -0.80 -12.25 -6.16
CA LYS A 4 -0.55 -11.09 -5.27
C LYS A 4 -1.81 -10.27 -4.98
N THR A 5 -2.75 -10.19 -5.91
CA THR A 5 -4.00 -9.44 -5.75
C THR A 5 -4.93 -10.10 -4.72
N ILE A 6 -4.97 -11.45 -4.66
CA ILE A 6 -5.78 -12.17 -3.67
C ILE A 6 -5.20 -12.01 -2.25
N HIS A 7 -3.87 -12.00 -2.11
CA HIS A 7 -3.21 -11.77 -0.82
C HIS A 7 -3.43 -10.36 -0.30
N LEU A 8 -3.36 -9.34 -1.18
CA LEU A 8 -3.67 -7.97 -0.80
C LEU A 8 -5.14 -7.81 -0.37
N SER A 9 -6.07 -8.40 -1.12
CA SER A 9 -7.50 -8.38 -0.79
C SER A 9 -7.76 -8.99 0.60
N HIS A 10 -7.04 -10.07 0.93
CA HIS A 10 -7.10 -10.69 2.25
C HIS A 10 -6.53 -9.78 3.35
N VAL A 11 -5.37 -9.15 3.13
CA VAL A 11 -4.79 -8.16 4.07
C VAL A 11 -5.72 -6.99 4.34
N ILE A 12 -6.44 -6.51 3.32
CA ILE A 12 -7.44 -5.44 3.46
C ILE A 12 -8.55 -5.85 4.44
N THR A 13 -8.90 -7.14 4.55
CA THR A 13 -9.90 -7.59 5.53
C THR A 13 -9.45 -7.37 6.98
N PHE A 14 -8.17 -7.59 7.29
CA PHE A 14 -7.59 -7.29 8.59
C PHE A 14 -7.56 -5.78 8.86
N VAL A 15 -7.14 -5.00 7.87
CA VAL A 15 -7.09 -3.53 7.97
C VAL A 15 -8.47 -2.94 8.23
N LYS A 16 -9.51 -3.40 7.53
CA LYS A 16 -10.91 -2.98 7.72
C LYS A 16 -11.42 -3.26 9.13
N ARG A 17 -10.98 -4.34 9.78
CA ARG A 17 -11.32 -4.67 11.17
C ARG A 17 -10.57 -3.81 12.19
N ALA A 18 -9.62 -2.98 11.75
CA ALA A 18 -8.72 -2.19 12.61
C ALA A 18 -7.90 -3.02 13.63
N LEU A 19 -7.83 -4.34 13.45
CA LEU A 19 -7.19 -5.28 14.35
C LEU A 19 -6.05 -6.00 13.63
N LYS A 20 -4.85 -5.91 14.22
CA LYS A 20 -3.71 -6.68 13.72
C LYS A 20 -3.97 -8.15 14.07
N PRO A 21 -3.85 -9.10 13.12
CA PRO A 21 -3.96 -10.50 13.44
C PRO A 21 -2.96 -10.89 14.53
N SER A 22 -3.39 -11.80 15.40
CA SER A 22 -2.52 -12.40 16.41
C SER A 22 -1.36 -13.14 15.75
N PHE A 23 -0.30 -13.42 16.52
CA PHE A 23 0.82 -14.21 16.03
C PHE A 23 0.39 -15.58 15.49
N ARG A 24 -0.59 -16.23 16.15
CA ARG A 24 -1.13 -17.52 15.72
C ARG A 24 -1.89 -17.41 14.41
N GLU A 25 -2.79 -16.43 14.28
CA GLU A 25 -3.51 -16.18 13.02
C GLU A 25 -2.55 -15.85 11.88
N ALA A 26 -1.60 -14.94 12.11
CA ALA A 26 -0.64 -14.54 11.08
C ALA A 26 0.26 -15.70 10.62
N ASN A 27 0.61 -16.66 11.49
CA ASN A 27 1.45 -17.80 11.10
C ASN A 27 0.76 -18.78 10.16
N LEU A 28 -0.56 -18.88 10.22
CA LEU A 28 -1.37 -19.71 9.33
C LEU A 28 -1.51 -19.11 7.92
N GLU A 29 -1.16 -17.84 7.77
CA GLU A 29 -1.28 -17.12 6.50
C GLU A 29 -0.18 -17.49 5.50
N HIS A 30 -0.51 -17.29 4.22
CA HIS A 30 0.43 -17.43 3.11
C HIS A 30 1.65 -16.50 3.30
N PRO A 31 2.87 -16.89 2.86
CA PRO A 31 4.08 -16.07 2.98
C PRO A 31 3.92 -14.62 2.50
N ASP A 32 3.23 -14.40 1.39
CA ASP A 32 2.97 -13.05 0.85
C ASP A 32 2.06 -12.21 1.76
N VAL A 33 1.05 -12.82 2.37
CA VAL A 33 0.18 -12.15 3.35
C VAL A 33 0.99 -11.80 4.60
N LYS A 34 1.83 -12.74 5.08
CA LYS A 34 2.73 -12.50 6.21
C LYS A 34 3.69 -11.35 5.95
N LEU A 35 4.25 -11.28 4.75
CA LEU A 35 5.14 -10.20 4.34
C LEU A 35 4.43 -8.84 4.40
N LEU A 36 3.22 -8.74 3.85
CA LEU A 36 2.41 -7.52 3.90
C LEU A 36 2.02 -7.14 5.35
N LEU A 37 1.65 -8.12 6.19
CA LEU A 37 1.28 -7.88 7.60
C LEU A 37 2.45 -7.42 8.48
N ARG A 38 3.70 -7.65 8.09
CA ARG A 38 4.88 -7.07 8.78
C ARG A 38 4.88 -5.54 8.69
N GLU A 39 4.36 -5.01 7.59
CA GLU A 39 4.30 -3.58 7.29
C GLU A 39 3.03 -2.91 7.85
N TRP A 40 2.36 -3.54 8.83
CA TRP A 40 1.09 -3.11 9.44
C TRP A 40 0.99 -1.63 9.78
N LYS A 41 2.08 -1.02 10.30
CA LYS A 41 2.09 0.40 10.64
C LYS A 41 1.88 1.28 9.39
N ARG A 42 2.54 0.92 8.28
CA ARG A 42 2.44 1.63 6.99
C ARG A 42 1.10 1.39 6.30
N LEU A 43 0.51 0.21 6.47
CA LEU A 43 -0.84 -0.10 5.96
C LEU A 43 -1.96 0.72 6.60
N ARG A 44 -1.73 1.26 7.81
CA ARG A 44 -2.77 2.01 8.55
C ARG A 44 -2.51 3.50 8.63
N ARG A 45 -1.24 3.94 8.65
CA ARG A 45 -0.86 5.32 8.98
C ARG A 45 0.46 5.69 8.34
N TRP A 46 0.46 6.73 7.51
CA TRP A 46 1.65 7.52 7.22
C TRP A 46 1.53 8.85 7.98
N ASN A 47 2.60 9.26 8.67
CA ASN A 47 2.66 10.55 9.36
C ASN A 47 3.43 11.52 8.46
N ASP A 48 2.71 12.40 7.77
CA ASP A 48 3.33 13.51 7.06
C ASP A 48 3.24 14.77 7.92
N ARG A 49 4.38 15.15 8.53
CA ARG A 49 4.53 16.37 9.35
C ARG A 49 3.49 16.56 10.46
N GLY A 50 3.04 15.48 11.09
CA GLY A 50 2.07 15.49 12.18
C GLY A 50 0.64 15.18 11.75
N ASN A 51 0.35 15.12 10.44
CA ASN A 51 -0.98 14.80 9.93
C ASN A 51 -1.12 13.31 9.63
N LEU A 52 -2.27 12.77 10.02
CA LEU A 52 -2.64 11.40 9.68
C LEU A 52 -3.02 11.33 8.19
N VAL A 53 -2.20 10.65 7.39
CA VAL A 53 -2.48 10.43 5.97
C VAL A 53 -2.64 8.93 5.70
N TYR A 54 -3.67 8.59 4.93
CA TYR A 54 -3.91 7.23 4.45
C TYR A 54 -3.36 7.10 3.03
N GLN A 55 -2.53 6.07 2.80
CA GLN A 55 -2.00 5.74 1.48
C GLN A 55 -2.78 4.59 0.88
N LEU A 56 -2.97 4.63 -0.44
CA LEU A 56 -3.63 3.57 -1.16
C LEU A 56 -2.62 2.45 -1.42
N VAL A 57 -2.87 1.25 -0.90
CA VAL A 57 -2.04 0.08 -1.24
C VAL A 57 -2.35 -0.32 -2.67
N LEU A 58 -1.35 -0.27 -3.54
CA LEU A 58 -1.56 -0.40 -4.97
C LEU A 58 -1.29 -1.84 -5.44
N PRO A 59 -2.30 -2.54 -5.98
CA PRO A 59 -2.09 -3.84 -6.61
C PRO A 59 -1.11 -3.70 -7.78
N GLU A 60 -0.27 -4.73 -7.98
CA GLU A 60 0.81 -4.72 -8.97
C GLU A 60 0.33 -4.35 -10.38
N GLN A 61 -0.85 -4.84 -10.78
CA GLN A 61 -1.47 -4.55 -12.08
C GLN A 61 -1.86 -3.08 -12.30
N PHE A 62 -1.96 -2.28 -11.24
CA PHE A 62 -2.31 -0.85 -11.33
C PHE A 62 -1.12 0.08 -11.16
N ARG A 63 0.09 -0.44 -10.91
CA ARG A 63 1.30 0.36 -10.72
C ARG A 63 1.60 1.28 -11.89
N GLU A 64 1.62 0.74 -13.09
CA GLU A 64 1.92 1.51 -14.30
C GLU A 64 0.89 2.63 -14.53
N ARG A 65 -0.40 2.29 -14.43
CA ARG A 65 -1.49 3.26 -14.58
C ARG A 65 -1.43 4.37 -13.53
N ALA A 66 -1.11 4.04 -12.28
CA ALA A 66 -1.00 5.02 -11.21
C ALA A 66 0.22 5.94 -11.41
N LEU A 67 1.36 5.38 -11.85
CA LEU A 67 2.56 6.16 -12.14
C LEU A 67 2.36 7.09 -13.34
N GLN A 68 1.72 6.63 -14.42
CA GLN A 68 1.31 7.48 -15.54
C GLN A 68 0.39 8.60 -15.07
N GLY A 69 -0.68 8.27 -14.33
CA GLY A 69 -1.59 9.29 -13.81
C GLY A 69 -0.92 10.29 -12.86
N VAL A 70 0.05 9.86 -12.05
CA VAL A 70 0.86 10.77 -11.23
C VAL A 70 1.67 11.69 -12.13
N HIS A 71 2.45 11.13 -13.05
CA HIS A 71 3.31 11.87 -13.96
C HIS A 71 2.53 12.92 -14.78
N ASP A 72 1.36 12.54 -15.31
CA ASP A 72 0.52 13.41 -16.13
C ASP A 72 -0.12 14.54 -15.31
N ASN A 73 -0.46 14.29 -14.04
CA ASN A 73 -1.04 15.31 -13.16
C ASN A 73 -0.01 16.32 -12.62
N VAL A 74 1.27 15.96 -12.51
CA VAL A 74 2.32 16.91 -12.08
C VAL A 74 2.90 17.73 -13.22
N GLY A 75 2.52 17.49 -14.48
CA GLY A 75 2.85 18.35 -15.63
C GLY A 75 4.32 18.75 -15.73
N HIS A 76 5.16 17.94 -16.39
CA HIS A 76 6.57 18.24 -16.72
C HIS A 76 7.49 18.68 -15.56
N LEU A 77 7.03 18.68 -14.30
CA LEU A 77 7.78 19.11 -13.12
C LEU A 77 8.95 18.19 -12.71
N GLY A 78 9.28 17.19 -13.53
CA GLY A 78 10.42 16.29 -13.37
C GLY A 78 10.13 15.01 -12.58
N PHE A 79 10.94 13.99 -12.83
CA PHE A 79 10.84 12.64 -12.25
C PHE A 79 10.77 12.65 -10.71
N GLU A 80 11.61 13.46 -10.06
CA GLU A 80 11.69 13.58 -8.59
C GLU A 80 10.36 14.00 -7.94
N ARG A 81 9.63 14.94 -8.55
CA ARG A 81 8.33 15.39 -8.03
C ARG A 81 7.25 14.34 -8.24
N ALA A 82 7.25 13.66 -9.38
CA ALA A 82 6.35 12.53 -9.62
C ALA A 82 6.60 11.39 -8.63
N LEU A 83 7.87 11.05 -8.37
CA LEU A 83 8.22 10.00 -7.41
C LEU A 83 7.80 10.36 -5.99
N ASN A 84 8.07 11.59 -5.54
CA ASN A 84 7.62 12.06 -4.22
C ASN A 84 6.09 12.03 -4.09
N LEU A 85 5.37 12.39 -5.16
CA LEU A 85 3.92 12.36 -5.17
C LEU A 85 3.37 10.94 -5.14
N ALA A 86 3.99 10.01 -5.85
CA ALA A 86 3.66 8.60 -5.82
C ALA A 86 3.90 8.02 -4.41
N HIS A 87 5.05 8.30 -3.79
CA HIS A 87 5.35 7.88 -2.41
C HIS A 87 4.41 8.49 -1.38
N ALA A 88 3.88 9.69 -1.60
CA ALA A 88 2.90 10.30 -0.71
C ALA A 88 1.51 9.65 -0.83
N ARG A 89 1.15 9.13 -2.02
CA ARG A 89 -0.20 8.62 -2.33
C ARG A 89 -0.34 7.11 -2.25
N PHE A 90 0.73 6.37 -2.55
CA PHE A 90 0.68 4.92 -2.73
C PHE A 90 1.66 4.18 -1.82
N TYR A 91 1.27 2.96 -1.46
CA TYR A 91 2.11 1.95 -0.82
C TYR A 91 2.23 0.72 -1.71
#